data_AF-A0A9D2GCZ6-F1
#
_entry.id   AF-A0A9D2GCZ6-F1
#
_cell.length_a   1.000
_cell.length_b   1.000
_cell.length_c   1.000
_cell.angle_alpha   90.00
_cell.angle_beta   90.00
_cell.angle_gamma   90.00
#
_symmetry.space_group_name_H-M   'P 1'
#
loop_
_entity.id
_entity.type
_entity.pdbx_description
1 polymer ?
#
loop_
_entity_poly.entity_id
_entity_poly.type
_entity_poly.pdbx_seq_one_letter_code
_entity_poly.pdbx_strand_id
1 'polypeptide(L)'
;MITINIAYIIAMMGIPTAITALLVRRLERRQEERDAAQKQKDVLMIQAINASLALGESTAIALKNGKTNGETEAALHYSKDVKHDLKNFLVEQGVEHLH
;
A
#
# COMPACT_ATOMS: atom_id res chain seq x y z
N MET A 1 -48.63 -33.95 9.29
CA MET A 1 -47.73 -33.56 8.18
C MET A 1 -47.62 -32.04 8.19
N ILE A 2 -46.43 -31.49 8.47
CA ILE A 2 -46.22 -30.04 8.41
C ILE A 2 -46.16 -29.65 6.93
N THR A 3 -47.17 -28.94 6.43
CA THR A 3 -47.17 -28.39 5.08
C THR A 3 -46.33 -27.13 5.05
N ILE A 4 -45.04 -27.29 4.75
CA ILE A 4 -44.14 -26.15 4.56
C ILE A 4 -44.55 -25.47 3.24
N ASN A 5 -45.07 -24.25 3.35
CA ASN A 5 -45.49 -23.46 2.19
C ASN A 5 -44.24 -23.00 1.40
N ILE A 6 -44.24 -23.19 0.08
CA ILE A 6 -43.14 -22.82 -0.82
C ILE A 6 -42.76 -21.34 -0.66
N ALA A 7 -43.73 -20.47 -0.39
CA ALA A 7 -43.49 -19.05 -0.11
C ALA A 7 -42.62 -18.83 1.14
N TYR A 8 -42.77 -19.66 2.18
CA TYR A 8 -41.94 -19.60 3.40
C TYR A 8 -40.50 -20.02 3.12
N ILE A 9 -40.28 -21.01 2.24
CA ILE A 9 -38.94 -21.45 1.86
C ILE A 9 -38.23 -20.31 1.11
N ILE A 10 -38.90 -19.68 0.14
CA ILE A 10 -38.33 -18.55 -0.63
C ILE A 10 -38.02 -17.36 0.28
N ALA A 11 -38.91 -17.02 1.20
CA ALA A 11 -38.69 -15.93 2.17
C ALA A 11 -37.50 -16.23 3.09
N MET A 12 -37.36 -17.46 3.57
CA MET A 12 -36.23 -17.87 4.41
C MET A 12 -34.90 -17.94 3.65
N MET A 13 -34.88 -18.14 2.33
CA MET A 13 -33.64 -18.05 1.54
C MET A 13 -33.22 -16.60 1.23
N GLY A 14 -34.18 -15.66 1.21
CA GLY A 14 -33.90 -14.25 0.97
C GLY A 14 -33.15 -13.57 2.12
N ILE A 15 -33.45 -13.95 3.36
CA ILE A 15 -32.86 -13.32 4.56
C ILE A 15 -31.34 -13.59 4.66
N PRO A 16 -30.84 -14.85 4.56
CA PRO A 16 -29.41 -15.13 4.54
C PRO A 16 -28.68 -14.42 3.40
N THR A 17 -29.29 -14.37 2.20
CA THR A 17 -28.71 -13.72 1.02
C THR A 17 -28.56 -12.21 1.20
N ALA A 18 -29.54 -11.55 1.83
CA ALA A 18 -29.45 -10.13 2.15
C ALA A 18 -28.38 -9.84 3.21
N ILE A 19 -28.26 -10.72 4.22
CA ILE A 19 -27.23 -10.60 5.27
C ILE A 19 -25.83 -10.80 4.69
N THR A 20 -25.63 -11.81 3.85
CA THR A 20 -24.33 -12.05 3.19
C THR A 20 -23.97 -10.89 2.27
N ALA A 21 -24.90 -10.39 1.46
CA ALA A 21 -24.66 -9.22 0.61
C ALA A 21 -24.26 -7.97 1.42
N LEU A 22 -24.91 -7.73 2.57
CA LEU A 22 -24.56 -6.63 3.46
C LEU A 22 -23.16 -6.79 4.07
N LEU A 23 -22.80 -8.02 4.46
CA LEU A 23 -21.47 -8.34 5.00
C LEU A 23 -20.38 -8.18 3.94
N VAL A 24 -20.58 -8.73 2.73
CA VAL A 24 -19.64 -8.61 1.61
C VAL A 24 -19.39 -7.13 1.29
N ARG A 25 -20.46 -6.32 1.20
CA ARG A 25 -20.31 -4.88 0.93
C ARG A 25 -19.54 -4.14 2.02
N ARG A 26 -19.65 -4.56 3.29
CA ARG A 26 -18.84 -4.00 4.38
C ARG A 26 -17.37 -4.44 4.31
N LEU A 27 -17.12 -5.68 3.88
CA LEU A 27 -15.77 -6.20 3.70
C LEU A 27 -15.06 -5.53 2.51
N GLU A 28 -15.75 -5.36 1.38
CA GLU A 28 -15.24 -4.69 0.18
C GLU A 28 -14.79 -3.26 0.51
N ARG A 29 -15.60 -2.47 1.23
CA ARG A 29 -15.22 -1.11 1.65
C ARG A 29 -13.94 -1.09 2.50
N ARG A 30 -13.80 -2.03 3.45
CA ARG A 30 -12.59 -2.14 4.26
C ARG A 30 -11.39 -2.59 3.45
N GLN A 31 -11.59 -3.42 2.42
CA GLN A 31 -10.52 -3.82 1.51
C GLN A 31 -10.07 -2.65 0.64
N GLU A 32 -11.00 -1.86 0.10
CA GLU A 32 -10.68 -0.68 -0.70
C GLU A 32 -9.82 0.34 0.07
N GLU A 33 -10.16 0.61 1.34
CA GLU A 33 -9.37 1.50 2.21
C GLU A 33 -7.95 0.96 2.44
N ARG A 34 -7.83 -0.35 2.71
CA ARG A 34 -6.53 -1.01 2.91
C ARG A 34 -5.70 -1.02 1.63
N ASP A 35 -6.32 -1.27 0.49
CA ASP A 35 -5.66 -1.30 -0.81
C ASP A 35 -5.16 0.09 -1.21
N ALA A 36 -5.90 1.15 -0.87
CA ALA A 36 -5.46 2.52 -1.10
C ALA A 36 -4.20 2.88 -0.29
N ALA A 37 -4.21 2.58 1.02
CA ALA A 37 -3.04 2.80 1.88
C ALA A 37 -1.83 1.95 1.44
N GLN A 38 -2.09 0.71 1.04
CA GLN A 38 -1.06 -0.22 0.56
C GLN A 38 -0.42 0.27 -0.76
N LYS A 39 -1.21 0.78 -1.71
CA LYS A 39 -0.71 1.37 -2.96
C LYS A 39 0.24 2.54 -2.69
N GLN A 40 -0.12 3.44 -1.77
CA GLN A 40 0.73 4.59 -1.45
C GLN A 40 2.08 4.15 -0.85
N LYS A 41 2.05 3.17 0.05
CA LYS A 41 3.27 2.55 0.60
C LYS A 41 4.15 1.94 -0.48
N ASP A 42 3.55 1.19 -1.40
CA ASP A 42 4.29 0.48 -2.45
C ASP A 42 4.96 1.45 -3.43
N VAL A 43 4.28 2.55 -3.77
CA VAL A 43 4.86 3.62 -4.60
C VAL A 43 6.08 4.24 -3.93
N LEU A 44 5.97 4.62 -2.65
CA LEU A 44 7.09 5.20 -1.89
C LEU A 44 8.26 4.23 -1.77
N MET A 45 7.97 2.95 -1.55
CA MET A 45 9.01 1.90 -1.48
C MET A 45 9.77 1.77 -2.80
N ILE A 46 9.05 1.75 -3.93
CA ILE A 46 9.66 1.69 -5.27
C ILE A 46 10.53 2.93 -5.53
N GLN A 47 10.06 4.12 -5.15
CA GLN A 47 10.85 5.34 -5.26
C GLN A 47 12.15 5.24 -4.43
N ALA A 48 12.09 4.72 -3.21
CA ALA A 48 13.26 4.54 -2.35
C ALA A 48 14.27 3.55 -2.94
N ILE A 49 13.79 2.46 -3.54
CA ILE A 49 14.62 1.50 -4.27
C ILE A 49 15.30 2.19 -5.45
N ASN A 50 14.54 2.91 -6.29
CA ASN A 50 15.09 3.62 -7.45
C ASN A 50 16.13 4.67 -7.03
N ALA A 51 15.91 5.41 -5.94
CA ALA A 51 16.87 6.36 -5.42
C ALA A 51 18.15 5.70 -4.92
N SER A 52 18.01 4.53 -4.28
CA SER A 52 19.17 3.73 -3.82
C SER A 52 19.97 3.17 -5.00
N LEU A 53 19.28 2.74 -6.07
CA LEU A 53 19.92 2.29 -7.31
C LEU A 53 20.67 3.43 -8.01
N ALA A 54 20.03 4.59 -8.18
CA ALA A 54 20.66 5.76 -8.79
C ALA A 54 21.91 6.22 -8.00
N LEU A 55 21.85 6.18 -6.67
CA LEU A 55 23.00 6.45 -5.81
C LEU A 55 24.09 5.39 -5.98
N GLY A 56 23.73 4.10 -6.04
CA GLY A 56 24.65 3.00 -6.28
C GLY A 56 25.36 3.09 -7.64
N GLU A 57 24.62 3.40 -8.71
CA GLU A 57 25.16 3.61 -10.06
C GLU A 57 26.13 4.79 -10.09
N SER A 58 25.72 5.93 -9.52
CA SER A 58 26.57 7.13 -9.44
C SER A 58 27.84 6.86 -8.65
N THR A 59 27.74 6.09 -7.55
CA THR A 59 28.89 5.69 -6.74
C THR A 59 29.82 4.76 -7.52
N ALA A 60 29.27 3.77 -8.25
CA ALA A 60 30.07 2.87 -9.08
C ALA A 60 30.80 3.63 -10.20
N ILE A 61 30.15 4.63 -10.80
CA ILE A 61 30.76 5.51 -11.80
C ILE A 61 31.89 6.35 -11.16
N ALA A 62 31.65 6.93 -9.98
CA ALA A 62 32.66 7.72 -9.28
C ALA A 62 33.89 6.88 -8.90
N LEU A 63 33.67 5.63 -8.44
CA LEU A 63 34.74 4.67 -8.15
C LEU A 63 35.52 4.29 -9.41
N LYS A 64 34.81 3.98 -10.51
CA LYS A 64 35.43 3.65 -11.80
C LYS A 64 36.27 4.81 -12.34
N ASN A 65 35.80 6.04 -12.19
CA ASN A 65 36.45 7.24 -12.71
C ASN A 65 37.48 7.84 -11.72
N GLY A 66 37.55 7.34 -10.48
CA GLY A 66 38.45 7.82 -9.44
C GLY A 66 38.14 9.23 -8.91
N LYS A 67 36.96 9.78 -9.19
CA LYS A 67 36.54 11.11 -8.75
C LYS A 67 35.04 11.17 -8.49
N THR A 68 34.66 11.88 -7.44
CA THR A 68 33.27 12.31 -7.23
C THR A 68 32.98 13.52 -8.13
N ASN A 69 31.71 13.70 -8.48
CA ASN A 69 31.22 14.72 -9.41
C ASN A 69 29.82 15.21 -9.01
N GLY A 70 29.25 16.16 -9.76
CA GLY A 70 27.90 16.68 -9.49
C GLY A 70 26.81 15.60 -9.51
N GLU A 71 26.97 14.55 -10.33
CA GLU A 71 26.03 13.43 -10.42
C GLU A 71 25.95 12.64 -9.10
N THR A 72 27.08 12.43 -8.43
CA THR A 72 27.10 11.74 -7.13
C THR A 72 26.44 12.57 -6.03
N GLU A 73 26.61 13.89 -6.04
CA GLU A 73 25.92 14.78 -5.09
C GLU A 73 24.41 14.83 -5.36
N ALA A 74 24.01 14.91 -6.63
CA ALA A 74 22.60 14.90 -7.03
C ALA A 74 21.90 13.59 -6.65
N ALA A 75 22.54 12.44 -6.90
CA ALA A 75 22.01 11.15 -6.50
C ALA A 75 21.94 10.98 -4.98
N LEU A 76 22.91 11.55 -4.24
CA LEU A 76 22.90 11.57 -2.79
C LEU A 76 21.77 12.43 -2.23
N HIS A 77 21.51 13.60 -2.83
CA HIS A 77 20.40 14.47 -2.47
C HIS A 77 19.06 13.76 -2.72
N TYR A 78 18.86 13.20 -3.92
CA TYR A 78 17.66 12.46 -4.26
C TYR A 78 17.39 11.30 -3.29
N SER A 79 18.41 10.51 -2.95
CA SER A 79 18.29 9.44 -1.96
C SER A 79 17.93 9.94 -0.56
N LYS A 80 18.46 11.09 -0.13
CA LYS A 80 18.12 11.70 1.16
C LYS A 80 16.67 12.15 1.22
N ASP A 81 16.19 12.81 0.17
CA ASP A 81 14.81 13.31 0.09
C ASP A 81 13.81 12.16 0.15
N VAL A 82 13.96 11.17 -0.74
CA VAL A 82 13.04 10.02 -0.78
C VAL A 82 13.08 9.21 0.52
N LYS A 83 14.25 9.09 1.16
CA LYS A 83 14.37 8.46 2.49
C LYS A 83 13.59 9.24 3.54
N HIS A 84 13.60 10.57 3.48
CA HIS A 84 12.85 11.40 4.42
C HIS A 84 11.35 11.22 4.23
N ASP A 85 10.88 11.23 2.98
CA ASP A 85 9.47 11.01 2.64
C ASP A 85 8.99 9.63 3.09
N LEU A 86 9.77 8.58 2.80
CA LEU A 86 9.45 7.22 3.25
C LEU A 86 9.41 7.12 4.78
N LYS A 87 10.37 7.74 5.47
CA LYS A 87 10.38 7.78 6.94
C LYS A 87 9.12 8.47 7.48
N ASN A 88 8.76 9.63 6.95
CA ASN A 88 7.61 10.39 7.42
C ASN A 88 6.32 9.59 7.23
N PHE A 89 6.15 8.97 6.06
CA PHE A 89 5.02 8.08 5.80
C PHE A 89 4.93 6.91 6.78
N LEU A 90 6.06 6.24 7.08
CA LEU A 90 6.07 5.13 8.04
C LEU A 90 5.79 5.59 9.48
N VAL A 91 6.20 6.80 9.85
CA VAL A 91 5.89 7.39 11.15
C VAL A 91 4.40 7.72 11.26
N GLU A 92 3.82 8.36 10.25
CA GLU A 92 2.38 8.65 10.18
C GLU A 92 1.55 7.37 10.29
N GLN A 93 1.88 6.36 9.47
CA GLN A 93 1.24 5.04 9.54
C GLN A 93 1.43 4.37 10.91
N GLY A 94 2.60 4.51 11.52
CA GLY A 94 2.88 3.97 12.85
C GLY A 94 2.01 4.60 13.94
N VAL A 95 1.81 5.91 13.89
CA VAL A 95 0.94 6.64 14.83
C VAL A 95 -0.53 6.28 14.60
N GLU A 96 -0.98 6.15 13.35
CA GLU A 96 -2.35 5.73 13.02
C GLU A 96 -2.70 4.32 13.52
N HIS A 97 -1.75 3.38 13.56
CA HIS A 97 -1.98 2.02 14.06
C HIS A 97 -1.87 1.88 15.59
N LEU A 98 -1.35 2.89 16.28
CA LEU A 98 -1.19 2.93 17.74
C LEU A 98 -2.44 3.43 18.48
N HIS A 99 -3.38 4.06 17.78
CA HIS A 99 -4.64 4.61 18.30
C HIS A 99 -5.86 3.92 17.69
#